data_AF-A0A942TF34-F1
#
_entry.id   AF-A0A942TF34-F1
#
_cell.length_a   1.000
_cell.length_b   1.000
_cell.length_c   1.000
_cell.angle_alpha   90.00
_cell.angle_beta   90.00
_cell.angle_gamma   90.00
#
_symmetry.space_group_name_H-M   'P 1'
#
loop_
_entity.id
_entity.type
_entity.pdbx_description
1 polymer ?
#
loop_
_entity_poly.entity_id
_entity_poly.type
_entity_poly.pdbx_seq_one_letter_code
_entity_poly.pdbx_strand_id
1 'polypeptide(L)' 'MDGLNGPINHLSILVDDIEAAVADLKSKGIVFELEITLDPNLYPNGEKFAIFRGPDGERLQLEQIL' A
#
# COMPACT_ATOMS: atom_id res chain seq x y z
N MET A 1 5.79 13.13 13.93
CA MET A 1 4.88 12.07 13.47
C MET A 1 3.48 12.65 13.54
N ASP A 2 3.06 13.29 12.46
CA ASP A 2 1.99 14.28 12.51
C ASP A 2 0.84 13.68 11.69
N GLY A 3 0.01 12.84 12.32
CA GLY A 3 -1.27 12.43 11.71
C GLY A 3 -2.14 13.67 11.52
N LEU A 4 -2.81 13.91 10.39
CA LEU A 4 -3.26 13.06 9.30
C LEU A 4 -2.89 13.69 7.95
N ASN A 5 -2.93 12.91 6.86
CA ASN A 5 -3.33 13.47 5.57
C ASN A 5 -4.59 12.69 5.17
N GLY A 6 -5.72 13.39 5.06
CA GLY A 6 -7.05 12.84 4.76
C GLY A 6 -7.99 12.63 5.96
N PRO A 7 -9.32 12.50 5.72
CA PRO A 7 -10.33 12.24 6.76
C PRO A 7 -10.06 10.95 7.55
N ILE A 8 -9.36 10.01 6.93
CA ILE A 8 -8.81 8.81 7.55
C ILE A 8 -7.29 8.83 7.38
N ASN A 9 -6.58 8.28 8.38
CA ASN A 9 -5.12 8.27 8.35
C ASN A 9 -4.58 7.27 7.31
N HIS A 10 -5.18 6.08 7.28
CA HIS A 10 -4.68 4.93 6.53
C HIS A 10 -5.78 3.88 6.34
N LEU A 11 -5.82 3.27 5.16
CA LEU A 11 -6.60 2.08 4.83
C LEU A 11 -5.70 1.07 4.13
N SER A 12 -5.60 -0.16 4.67
CA SER A 12 -4.91 -1.28 4.01
C SER A 12 -5.92 -2.18 3.32
N ILE A 13 -5.59 -2.63 2.10
CA ILE A 13 -6.39 -3.52 1.27
C ILE A 13 -5.55 -4.75 0.96
N LEU A 14 -6.02 -5.91 1.42
CA LEU A 14 -5.40 -7.20 1.10
C LEU A 14 -5.64 -7.53 -0.38
N VAL A 15 -4.58 -7.89 -1.09
CA VAL A 15 -4.60 -8.29 -2.50
C VAL A 15 -3.94 -9.66 -2.69
N ASP A 16 -4.37 -10.38 -3.73
CA ASP A 16 -3.83 -11.71 -4.04
C ASP A 16 -2.44 -11.64 -4.72
N ASP A 17 -2.20 -10.62 -5.54
CA ASP A 17 -0.95 -10.38 -6.29
C ASP A 17 -0.62 -8.87 -6.27
N ILE A 18 0.32 -8.49 -5.40
CA ILE A 18 0.71 -7.09 -5.20
C ILE A 18 1.51 -6.56 -6.39
N GLU A 19 2.32 -7.38 -7.06
CA GLU A 19 3.04 -6.98 -8.27
C GLU A 19 2.08 -6.58 -9.39
N ALA A 20 1.04 -7.40 -9.64
CA ALA A 20 0.01 -7.11 -10.62
C ALA A 20 -0.81 -5.87 -10.24
N ALA A 21 -1.22 -5.74 -8.98
CA ALA A 21 -2.00 -4.61 -8.50
C ALA A 21 -1.22 -3.28 -8.62
N VAL A 22 0.05 -3.26 -8.22
CA VAL A 22 0.92 -2.07 -8.33
C VAL A 22 1.17 -1.72 -9.80
N ALA A 23 1.42 -2.71 -10.66
CA ALA A 23 1.60 -2.48 -12.09
C ALA A 23 0.36 -1.87 -12.75
N ASP A 24 -0.83 -2.40 -12.46
CA ASP A 24 -2.11 -1.87 -12.95
C ASP A 24 -2.33 -0.42 -12.49
N LEU A 25 -2.13 -0.12 -11.20
CA LEU A 25 -2.28 1.24 -10.67
C LEU A 25 -1.27 2.23 -11.26
N LYS A 26 0.00 1.81 -11.42
CA LYS A 26 1.00 2.64 -12.09
C LYS A 26 0.64 2.92 -13.55
N SER A 27 0.06 1.95 -14.25
CA SER A 27 -0.42 2.15 -15.64
C SER A 27 -1.54 3.19 -15.73
N LYS A 28 -2.29 3.39 -14.64
CA LYS A 28 -3.34 4.41 -14.50
C LYS A 28 -2.83 5.76 -13.97
N GLY A 29 -1.51 5.90 -13.82
CA GLY A 29 -0.87 7.15 -13.39
C GLY A 29 -0.77 7.34 -11.87
N ILE A 30 -1.05 6.31 -11.06
CA ILE A 30 -0.84 6.37 -9.61
C ILE A 30 0.66 6.40 -9.30
N VAL A 31 1.05 7.31 -8.42
CA VAL A 31 2.41 7.44 -7.90
C VAL A 31 2.42 6.91 -6.47
N PHE A 32 3.32 5.96 -6.21
CA PHE A 32 3.50 5.36 -4.90
C PHE A 32 4.45 6.22 -4.04
N GLU A 33 4.07 6.47 -2.79
CA GLU A 33 4.96 7.08 -1.79
C GLU A 33 5.96 6.07 -1.21
N LEU A 34 5.56 4.79 -1.20
CA LEU A 34 6.39 3.66 -0.85
C LEU A 34 6.18 2.55 -1.88
N GLU A 35 7.26 2.19 -2.56
CA GLU A 35 7.30 1.06 -3.48
C GLU A 35 7.16 -0.28 -2.74
N ILE A 36 6.91 -1.37 -3.48
CA ILE A 36 6.76 -2.72 -2.90
C ILE A 36 7.93 -3.01 -1.96
N THR A 37 7.61 -3.20 -0.69
CA THR A 37 8.54 -3.45 0.40
C THR A 37 8.17 -4.77 1.08
N LEU A 38 9.18 -5.57 1.43
CA LEU A 38 9.02 -6.79 2.22
C LEU A 38 9.18 -6.46 3.71
N ASP A 39 8.16 -6.75 4.52
CA ASP A 39 8.31 -6.87 5.97
C ASP A 39 8.33 -8.36 6.35
N PRO A 40 9.51 -8.94 6.66
CA PRO A 40 9.60 -10.35 6.99
C PRO A 40 9.15 -10.67 8.42
N ASN A 41 8.84 -9.68 9.24
CA ASN A 41 8.53 -9.87 10.67
C ASN A 41 7.03 -9.84 10.97
N LEU A 42 6.20 -9.44 10.01
CA LEU A 42 4.75 -9.42 10.14
C LEU A 42 4.13 -10.66 9.49
N TYR A 43 3.24 -11.36 10.21
CA TYR A 43 2.68 -12.67 9.82
C TYR A 43 3.72 -13.81 9.72
N PRO A 44 3.32 -15.10 9.59
CA PRO A 44 4.25 -16.23 9.65
C PRO A 44 5.37 -16.25 8.60
N ASN A 45 5.12 -15.76 7.37
CA ASN A 45 6.15 -15.70 6.32
C ASN A 45 6.45 -14.28 5.82
N GLY A 46 5.99 -13.25 6.54
CA GLY A 46 6.12 -11.87 6.11
C GLY A 46 4.92 -11.36 5.31
N GLU A 47 5.02 -10.12 4.89
CA GLU A 47 4.15 -9.49 3.90
C GLU A 47 4.96 -8.72 2.87
N LYS A 48 4.34 -8.49 1.72
CA LYS A 48 4.70 -7.38 0.83
C LYS A 48 3.66 -6.30 0.95
N PHE A 49 4.08 -5.04 0.96
CA PHE A 49 3.16 -3.92 0.97
C PHE A 49 3.69 -2.74 0.14
N ALA A 50 2.79 -1.88 -0.32
CA ALA A 50 3.10 -0.65 -1.04
C ALA A 50 2.07 0.43 -0.68
N ILE A 51 2.47 1.70 -0.64
CA ILE A 51 1.62 2.80 -0.16
C ILE A 51 1.55 3.93 -1.20
N PHE A 52 0.35 4.46 -1.42
CA PHE A 52 0.09 5.64 -2.25
C PHE A 52 -0.95 6.55 -1.59
N ARG A 53 -1.19 7.73 -2.19
CA ARG A 53 -2.18 8.69 -1.69
C ARG A 53 -3.53 8.51 -2.37
N GLY A 54 -4.57 8.42 -1.56
CA GLY A 54 -5.95 8.54 -2.03
C GLY A 54 -6.34 10.00 -2.31
N PRO A 55 -7.52 10.23 -2.90
CA PRO A 55 -7.95 11.54 -3.38
C PRO A 55 -8.06 12.61 -2.28
N ASP A 56 -8.35 12.21 -1.04
CA ASP A 56 -8.46 13.14 0.09
C ASP A 56 -7.15 13.23 0.90
N GLY A 57 -6.08 12.57 0.44
CA GLY A 57 -4.75 12.60 1.04
C GLY A 57 -4.45 11.44 1.98
N GLU A 58 -5.40 10.55 2.22
CA GLU A 58 -5.24 9.32 3.01
C GLU A 58 -4.14 8.42 2.44
N ARG A 59 -3.51 7.64 3.31
CA ARG A 59 -2.65 6.54 2.85
C ARG A 59 -3.53 5.37 2.46
N LEU A 60 -3.35 4.90 1.24
CA LEU A 60 -3.90 3.64 0.76
C LEU A 60 -2.74 2.66 0.63
N GLN A 61 -2.82 1.54 1.35
CA GLN A 61 -1.84 0.46 1.31
C GLN A 61 -2.44 -0.72 0.55
N LEU A 62 -1.63 -1.30 -0.33
CA LEU A 62 -1.82 -2.65 -0.83
C LEU A 62 -0.97 -3.59 0.01
N GLU A 63 -1.54 -4.71 0.45
CA GLU A 63 -0.88 -5.70 1.29
C GLU A 63 -1.07 -7.10 0.70
N GLN A 64 -0.01 -7.90 0.69
CA GLN A 64 -0.06 -9.32 0.37
C GLN A 64 0.71 -10.10 1.44
N ILE A 65 -0.02 -10.92 2.20
CA ILE A 65 0.55 -11.86 3.17
C ILE A 65 1.23 -13.01 2.42
N LEU A 66 2.42 -13.41 2.87
CA LEU A 66 3.25 -14.46 2.24
C LEU A 66 3.06 -15.85 2.88
#